data_AF-A0A7X7XCJ3-F1
#
_entry.id   AF-A0A7X7XCJ3-F1
#
_cell.length_a   1.000
_cell.length_b   1.000
_cell.length_c   1.000
_cell.angle_alpha   90.00
_cell.angle_beta   90.00
_cell.angle_gamma   90.00
#
_symmetry.space_group_name_H-M   'P 1'
#
loop_
_entity.id
_entity.type
_entity.pdbx_description
1 polymer ?
#
loop_
_entity_poly.entity_id
_entity_poly.type
_entity_poly.pdbx_seq_one_letter_code
_entity_poly.pdbx_strand_id
1 'polypeptide(L)'
;MVNENKVLMLNEAEKVWLEELASAWGVKLIFREYLGADMFARITISSEGDAWVEILQSFDPEDYYSQWGNRDIAPPELFRFLLLHEIAHVQLKHEKEKIPNYVRTKEDWQEVIRKREARADLWAKRRLRDPWPREDEKGKCLIGCSGWSYESWNGSYYPPDLRASERLSYYAKDFTTVEINMSFYRTPFENLLRSWAKKVPPRFYFAAKGSRRITHYRRLKDCREEVRNFFERFALLPQLSCVLWQLSPSLKYDASLLDEFCRLLPSHHRQAIEFRHLSWWDKLDETAEILSKHEIAFVGISRTGFPDGAPVTAEFCYFRFHGLGKNTYLWDYSEEELLPWAQRIKTLLEKGIDVYAYFNNDFEALAVKNAKKLSEMVKLL
;
A
#
# COMPACT_ATOMS: atom_id res chain seq x y z
N MET A 1 -16.73 -0.49 -8.72
CA MET A 1 -17.71 0.01 -7.72
C MET A 1 -18.75 -1.07 -7.40
N VAL A 2 -19.22 -1.17 -6.15
CA VAL A 2 -20.36 -2.04 -5.77
C VAL A 2 -21.64 -1.18 -5.77
N ASN A 3 -22.68 -1.56 -6.51
CA ASN A 3 -23.95 -0.81 -6.58
C ASN A 3 -24.97 -1.26 -5.50
N GLU A 4 -26.17 -0.66 -5.49
CA GLU A 4 -27.27 -0.99 -4.56
C GLU A 4 -27.72 -2.46 -4.65
N ASN A 5 -27.41 -3.15 -5.76
CA ASN A 5 -27.66 -4.57 -5.98
C ASN A 5 -26.46 -5.47 -5.59
N LYS A 6 -25.43 -4.94 -4.92
CA LYS A 6 -24.18 -5.63 -4.55
C LYS A 6 -23.32 -6.10 -5.73
N VAL A 7 -23.50 -5.50 -6.90
CA VAL A 7 -22.79 -5.90 -8.11
C VAL A 7 -21.56 -5.02 -8.34
N LEU A 8 -20.42 -5.64 -8.64
CA LEU A 8 -19.21 -4.97 -9.13
C LEU A 8 -19.34 -4.51 -10.58
N MET A 9 -19.15 -3.21 -10.80
CA MET A 9 -19.04 -2.56 -12.13
C MET A 9 -17.68 -1.88 -12.27
N LEU A 10 -17.02 -2.04 -13.44
CA LEU A 10 -15.85 -1.26 -13.82
C LEU A 10 -16.24 0.15 -14.29
N ASN A 11 -15.66 1.17 -13.69
CA ASN A 11 -15.77 2.54 -14.17
C ASN A 11 -14.69 2.88 -15.20
N GLU A 12 -14.88 3.97 -15.95
CA GLU A 12 -13.95 4.37 -17.02
C GLU A 12 -12.52 4.62 -16.52
N ALA A 13 -12.33 5.15 -15.31
CA ALA A 13 -11.00 5.35 -14.75
C ALA A 13 -10.32 4.01 -14.38
N GLU A 14 -11.09 3.02 -13.94
CA GLU A 14 -10.59 1.66 -13.68
C GLU A 14 -10.19 0.98 -15.00
N LYS A 15 -10.98 1.12 -16.07
CA LYS A 15 -10.66 0.57 -17.39
C LYS A 15 -9.35 1.11 -17.96
N VAL A 16 -9.20 2.44 -17.99
CA VAL A 16 -7.97 3.10 -18.48
C VAL A 16 -6.76 2.64 -17.68
N TRP A 17 -6.89 2.56 -16.36
CA TRP A 17 -5.80 2.11 -15.51
C TRP A 17 -5.39 0.65 -15.77
N LEU A 18 -6.36 -0.25 -16.01
CA LEU A 18 -6.10 -1.65 -16.37
C LEU A 18 -5.43 -1.78 -17.75
N GLU A 19 -5.81 -0.93 -18.72
CA GLU A 19 -5.20 -0.88 -20.05
C GLU A 19 -3.74 -0.44 -19.99
N GLU A 20 -3.44 0.63 -19.23
CA GLU A 20 -2.07 1.10 -19.00
C GLU A 20 -1.22 0.02 -18.32
N LEU A 21 -1.79 -0.67 -17.32
CA LEU A 21 -1.12 -1.75 -16.61
C LEU A 21 -0.80 -2.93 -17.53
N ALA A 22 -1.77 -3.39 -18.30
CA ALA A 22 -1.58 -4.48 -19.25
C ALA A 22 -0.53 -4.12 -20.30
N SER A 23 -0.60 -2.89 -20.84
CA SER A 23 0.37 -2.39 -21.82
C SER A 23 1.80 -2.39 -21.26
N ALA A 24 1.98 -2.01 -20.00
CA ALA A 24 3.29 -2.06 -19.34
C ALA A 24 3.86 -3.48 -19.20
N TRP A 25 3.03 -4.52 -19.34
CA TRP A 25 3.43 -5.93 -19.32
C TRP A 25 3.51 -6.57 -20.69
N GLY A 26 3.43 -5.77 -21.76
CA GLY A 26 3.41 -6.26 -23.13
C GLY A 26 2.10 -6.97 -23.49
N VAL A 27 1.03 -6.73 -22.72
CA VAL A 27 -0.28 -7.35 -22.88
C VAL A 27 -1.25 -6.30 -23.41
N LYS A 28 -1.79 -6.51 -24.61
CA LYS A 28 -2.91 -5.69 -25.10
C LYS A 28 -4.18 -6.09 -24.36
N LEU A 29 -4.93 -5.13 -23.82
CA LEU A 29 -6.19 -5.40 -23.14
C LEU A 29 -7.37 -5.01 -24.04
N ILE A 30 -8.34 -5.92 -24.19
CA ILE A 30 -9.58 -5.67 -24.93
C ILE A 30 -10.72 -6.15 -24.05
N PHE A 31 -11.59 -5.23 -23.64
CA PHE A 31 -12.81 -5.55 -22.88
C PHE A 31 -13.89 -6.09 -23.81
N ARG A 32 -14.42 -7.28 -23.52
CA ARG A 32 -15.59 -7.86 -24.20
C ARG A 32 -16.66 -8.24 -23.20
N GLU A 33 -17.92 -8.17 -23.62
CA GLU A 33 -19.05 -8.67 -22.82
C GLU A 33 -18.98 -10.20 -22.76
N TYR A 34 -18.79 -10.74 -21.55
CA TYR A 34 -18.86 -12.17 -21.30
C TYR A 34 -20.32 -12.55 -21.02
N LEU A 35 -20.80 -13.60 -21.68
CA LEU A 35 -22.18 -14.10 -21.54
C LEU A 35 -22.25 -15.43 -20.77
N GLY A 36 -21.11 -15.94 -20.28
CA GLY A 36 -21.04 -17.20 -19.53
C GLY A 36 -21.38 -16.98 -18.06
N ALA A 37 -22.17 -17.88 -17.47
CA ALA A 37 -22.62 -17.76 -16.07
C ALA A 37 -21.59 -18.21 -15.03
N ASP A 38 -20.47 -18.79 -15.48
CA ASP A 38 -19.63 -19.64 -14.63
C ASP A 38 -18.32 -18.97 -14.19
N MET A 39 -17.93 -17.85 -14.82
CA MET A 39 -16.69 -17.13 -14.55
C MET A 39 -16.83 -15.61 -14.71
N PHE A 40 -16.13 -14.86 -13.87
CA PHE A 40 -16.18 -13.40 -13.78
C PHE A 40 -15.43 -12.65 -14.90
N ALA A 41 -14.24 -13.14 -15.21
CA ALA A 41 -13.42 -12.66 -16.30
C ALA A 41 -12.63 -13.83 -16.87
N ARG A 42 -12.43 -13.86 -18.19
CA ARG A 42 -11.59 -14.84 -18.87
C ARG A 42 -10.51 -14.10 -19.64
N ILE A 43 -9.26 -14.38 -19.31
CA ILE A 43 -8.13 -13.94 -20.14
C ILE A 43 -7.82 -15.04 -21.13
N THR A 44 -7.83 -14.72 -22.41
CA THR A 44 -7.29 -15.60 -23.45
C THR A 44 -6.02 -14.97 -23.98
N ILE A 45 -4.92 -15.70 -23.90
CA ILE A 45 -3.64 -15.28 -24.46
C ILE A 45 -3.35 -16.17 -25.65
N SER A 46 -3.26 -15.56 -26.83
CA SER A 46 -2.89 -16.24 -28.06
C SER A 46 -1.43 -16.70 -28.01
N SER A 47 -1.11 -17.70 -28.82
CA SER A 47 0.26 -18.15 -29.06
C SER A 47 1.18 -17.07 -29.63
N GLU A 48 0.64 -15.96 -30.13
CA GLU A 48 1.36 -14.84 -30.74
C GLU A 48 1.65 -13.71 -29.74
N GLY A 49 1.21 -13.84 -28.48
CA GLY A 49 1.47 -12.86 -27.41
C GLY A 49 0.36 -11.82 -27.20
N ASP A 50 -0.65 -11.78 -28.06
CA ASP A 50 -1.85 -10.97 -27.83
C ASP A 50 -2.73 -11.61 -26.75
N ALA A 51 -3.25 -10.80 -25.82
CA ALA A 51 -4.31 -11.22 -24.90
C ALA A 51 -5.61 -10.46 -25.15
N TRP A 52 -6.73 -11.04 -24.75
CA TRP A 52 -7.99 -10.32 -24.59
C TRP A 52 -8.72 -10.81 -23.36
N VAL A 53 -9.54 -9.94 -22.77
CA VAL A 53 -10.22 -10.22 -21.50
C VAL A 53 -11.72 -10.06 -21.68
N GLU A 54 -12.43 -11.17 -21.56
CA GLU A 54 -13.89 -11.22 -21.59
C GLU A 54 -14.40 -11.07 -20.16
N ILE A 55 -15.33 -10.15 -19.91
CA ILE A 55 -15.71 -9.72 -18.56
C ILE A 55 -17.23 -9.67 -18.43
N LEU A 56 -17.75 -10.21 -17.32
CA LEU A 56 -19.14 -10.00 -16.95
C LEU A 56 -19.36 -8.52 -16.64
N GLN A 57 -20.38 -7.92 -17.27
CA GLN A 57 -20.74 -6.53 -16.97
C GLN A 57 -21.10 -6.33 -15.49
N SER A 58 -21.45 -7.39 -14.77
CA SER A 58 -22.02 -7.34 -13.44
C SER A 58 -21.77 -8.66 -12.68
N PHE A 59 -21.32 -8.63 -11.42
CA PHE A 59 -21.06 -9.81 -10.59
C PHE A 59 -21.18 -9.53 -9.08
N ASP A 60 -21.74 -10.46 -8.29
CA ASP A 60 -21.80 -10.38 -6.82
C ASP A 60 -20.50 -10.96 -6.18
N PRO A 61 -19.68 -10.14 -5.50
CA PRO A 61 -18.49 -10.59 -4.78
C PRO A 61 -18.72 -11.76 -3.82
N GLU A 62 -19.89 -11.82 -3.17
CA GLU A 62 -20.18 -12.89 -2.20
C GLU A 62 -20.28 -14.26 -2.85
N ASP A 63 -20.71 -14.35 -4.11
CA ASP A 63 -20.70 -15.60 -4.86
C ASP A 63 -19.26 -16.11 -5.02
N TYR A 64 -18.31 -15.23 -5.37
CA TYR A 64 -16.89 -15.59 -5.47
C TYR A 64 -16.33 -16.03 -4.12
N TYR A 65 -16.58 -15.26 -3.06
CA TYR A 65 -16.06 -15.58 -1.74
C TYR A 65 -16.64 -16.88 -1.18
N SER A 66 -17.92 -17.17 -1.45
CA SER A 66 -18.56 -18.41 -1.01
C SER A 66 -17.95 -19.63 -1.69
N GLN A 67 -17.59 -19.51 -2.97
CA GLN A 67 -17.04 -20.61 -3.75
C GLN A 67 -15.54 -20.81 -3.51
N TRP A 68 -14.76 -19.74 -3.36
CA TRP A 68 -13.29 -19.79 -3.36
C TRP A 68 -12.63 -19.36 -2.06
N GLY A 69 -13.39 -18.87 -1.06
CA GLY A 69 -12.89 -18.57 0.28
C GLY A 69 -11.90 -17.39 0.38
N ASN A 70 -11.61 -16.69 -0.71
CA ASN A 70 -10.55 -15.67 -0.79
C ASN A 70 -11.03 -14.27 -0.35
N ARG A 71 -11.56 -14.18 0.89
CA ARG A 71 -12.13 -12.95 1.49
C ARG A 71 -11.09 -11.88 1.86
N ASP A 72 -9.81 -12.19 1.65
CA ASP A 72 -8.71 -11.28 1.91
C ASP A 72 -8.65 -10.13 0.91
N ILE A 73 -9.29 -10.27 -0.26
CA ILE A 73 -9.38 -9.25 -1.30
C ILE A 73 -10.69 -8.47 -1.10
N ALA A 74 -10.62 -7.14 -1.00
CA ALA A 74 -11.83 -6.33 -0.84
C ALA A 74 -12.68 -6.37 -2.13
N PRO A 75 -14.03 -6.32 -2.05
CA PRO A 75 -14.88 -6.41 -3.22
C PRO A 75 -14.49 -5.46 -4.37
N PRO A 76 -14.19 -4.17 -4.13
CA PRO A 76 -13.81 -3.26 -5.22
C PRO A 76 -12.52 -3.66 -5.96
N GLU A 77 -11.61 -4.37 -5.29
CA GLU A 77 -10.32 -4.81 -5.84
C GLU A 77 -10.38 -6.21 -6.44
N LEU A 78 -11.49 -6.94 -6.27
CA LEU A 78 -11.63 -8.31 -6.73
C LEU A 78 -11.41 -8.43 -8.24
N PHE A 79 -11.92 -7.46 -9.02
CA PHE A 79 -11.69 -7.45 -10.47
C PHE A 79 -10.20 -7.43 -10.80
N ARG A 80 -9.50 -6.47 -10.19
CA ARG A 80 -8.08 -6.23 -10.41
C ARG A 80 -7.27 -7.44 -9.98
N PHE A 81 -7.58 -8.02 -8.81
CA PHE A 81 -6.97 -9.26 -8.35
C PHE A 81 -7.09 -10.38 -9.39
N LEU A 82 -8.29 -10.62 -9.93
CA LEU A 82 -8.52 -11.69 -10.92
C LEU A 82 -7.75 -11.46 -12.22
N LEU A 83 -7.70 -10.23 -12.72
CA LEU A 83 -6.85 -9.90 -13.87
C LEU A 83 -5.37 -10.19 -13.59
N LEU A 84 -4.86 -9.73 -12.45
CA LEU A 84 -3.48 -9.97 -12.03
C LEU A 84 -3.20 -11.45 -11.89
N HIS A 85 -4.13 -12.21 -11.33
CA HIS A 85 -4.03 -13.64 -11.13
C HIS A 85 -3.81 -14.38 -12.45
N GLU A 86 -4.64 -14.11 -13.45
CA GLU A 86 -4.53 -14.72 -14.77
C GLU A 86 -3.23 -14.31 -15.50
N ILE A 87 -2.81 -13.05 -15.36
CA ILE A 87 -1.50 -12.62 -15.88
C ILE A 87 -0.35 -13.34 -15.16
N ALA A 88 -0.47 -13.57 -13.85
CA ALA A 88 0.48 -14.35 -13.07
C ALA A 88 0.61 -15.78 -13.59
N HIS A 89 -0.51 -16.43 -13.91
CA HIS A 89 -0.52 -17.77 -14.48
C HIS A 89 0.31 -17.84 -15.77
N VAL A 90 0.20 -16.81 -16.62
CA VAL A 90 0.96 -16.73 -17.87
C VAL A 90 2.44 -16.47 -17.60
N GLN A 91 2.77 -15.48 -16.77
CA GLN A 91 4.15 -15.12 -16.44
C GLN A 91 4.90 -16.25 -15.74
N LEU A 92 4.21 -16.97 -14.84
CA LEU A 92 4.75 -18.15 -14.17
C LEU A 92 4.81 -19.38 -15.08
N LYS A 93 4.38 -19.26 -16.34
CA LYS A 93 4.33 -20.34 -17.32
C LYS A 93 3.66 -21.55 -16.71
N HIS A 94 2.37 -21.44 -16.40
CA HIS A 94 1.54 -22.56 -15.91
C HIS A 94 1.44 -23.68 -16.95
N GLU A 95 2.54 -24.37 -17.17
CA GLU A 95 2.73 -25.40 -18.19
C GLU A 95 2.17 -26.70 -17.61
N LYS A 96 0.86 -26.88 -17.74
CA LYS A 96 0.17 -28.11 -17.36
C LYS A 96 0.78 -29.31 -18.10
N GLU A 97 1.24 -29.10 -19.32
CA GLU A 97 1.90 -30.10 -20.18
C GLU A 97 3.27 -30.56 -19.67
N LYS A 98 3.97 -29.76 -18.85
CA LYS A 98 5.27 -30.14 -18.25
C LYS A 98 5.12 -30.85 -16.91
N ILE A 99 3.90 -30.98 -16.39
CA ILE A 99 3.66 -31.82 -15.21
C ILE A 99 3.84 -33.27 -15.67
N PRO A 100 4.78 -34.04 -15.09
CA PRO A 100 5.04 -35.37 -15.58
C PRO A 100 3.80 -36.25 -15.47
N ASN A 101 3.47 -37.01 -16.51
CA ASN A 101 2.29 -37.89 -16.51
C ASN A 101 2.37 -39.01 -15.45
N TYR A 102 3.54 -39.23 -14.82
CA TYR A 102 3.79 -40.29 -13.83
C TYR A 102 3.67 -39.85 -12.37
N VAL A 103 3.08 -38.68 -12.09
CA VAL A 103 2.77 -38.29 -10.71
C VAL A 103 2.00 -39.42 -10.01
N ARG A 104 2.46 -39.82 -8.80
CA ARG A 104 2.19 -41.16 -8.25
C ARG A 104 0.73 -41.43 -7.97
N THR A 105 -0.04 -40.39 -7.66
CA THR A 105 -1.49 -40.47 -7.46
C THR A 105 -2.19 -39.23 -8.01
N LYS A 106 -3.53 -39.29 -8.10
CA LYS A 106 -4.37 -38.13 -8.43
C LYS A 106 -4.17 -37.00 -7.42
N GLU A 107 -3.99 -37.33 -6.16
CA GLU A 107 -3.79 -36.38 -5.06
C GLU A 107 -2.45 -35.66 -5.20
N ASP A 108 -1.37 -36.35 -5.55
CA ASP A 108 -0.08 -35.73 -5.80
C ASP A 108 -0.15 -34.73 -6.98
N TRP A 109 -0.93 -35.05 -8.01
CA TRP A 109 -1.15 -34.15 -9.15
C TRP A 109 -1.94 -32.91 -8.74
N GLN A 110 -3.00 -33.09 -7.95
CA GLN A 110 -3.80 -32.00 -7.38
C GLN A 110 -2.95 -31.09 -6.50
N GLU A 111 -2.04 -31.63 -5.69
CA GLU A 111 -1.16 -30.84 -4.83
C GLU A 111 -0.17 -29.98 -5.63
N VAL A 112 0.36 -30.49 -6.75
CA VAL A 112 1.22 -29.71 -7.65
C VAL A 112 0.45 -28.53 -8.25
N ILE A 113 -0.77 -28.74 -8.71
CA ILE A 113 -1.63 -27.67 -9.24
C ILE A 113 -1.92 -26.64 -8.16
N ARG A 114 -2.34 -27.09 -6.97
CA ARG A 114 -2.66 -26.22 -5.84
C ARG A 114 -1.48 -25.33 -5.44
N LYS A 115 -0.26 -25.87 -5.42
CA LYS A 115 0.96 -25.07 -5.14
C LYS A 115 1.23 -24.03 -6.22
N ARG A 116 1.01 -24.37 -7.49
CA ARG A 116 1.21 -23.45 -8.61
C ARG A 116 0.15 -22.34 -8.63
N GLU A 117 -1.11 -22.65 -8.32
CA GLU A 117 -2.19 -21.67 -8.13
C GLU A 117 -1.91 -20.77 -6.93
N ALA A 118 -1.51 -21.32 -5.79
CA ALA A 118 -1.13 -20.52 -4.62
C ALA A 118 0.02 -19.54 -4.92
N ARG A 119 0.97 -19.93 -5.79
CA ARG A 119 2.05 -19.03 -6.24
C ARG A 119 1.53 -17.90 -7.13
N ALA A 120 0.55 -18.18 -8.00
CA ALA A 120 -0.10 -17.17 -8.83
C ALA A 120 -0.93 -16.19 -7.97
N ASP A 121 -1.72 -16.69 -7.02
CA ASP A 121 -2.46 -15.90 -6.01
C ASP A 121 -1.53 -14.98 -5.21
N LEU A 122 -0.40 -15.51 -4.72
CA LEU A 122 0.58 -14.70 -4.00
C LEU A 122 1.21 -13.63 -4.89
N TRP A 123 1.54 -13.96 -6.15
CA TRP A 123 2.05 -12.99 -7.12
C TRP A 123 1.03 -11.88 -7.38
N ALA A 124 -0.24 -12.25 -7.56
CA ALA A 124 -1.32 -11.30 -7.83
C ALA A 124 -1.58 -10.40 -6.63
N LYS A 125 -1.61 -10.96 -5.41
CA LYS A 125 -1.68 -10.19 -4.15
C LYS A 125 -0.51 -9.23 -3.99
N ARG A 126 0.71 -9.62 -4.40
CA ARG A 126 1.88 -8.71 -4.42
C ARG A 126 1.74 -7.59 -5.45
N ARG A 127 1.26 -7.88 -6.67
CA ARG A 127 1.03 -6.85 -7.70
C ARG A 127 -0.17 -5.96 -7.41
N LEU A 128 -1.14 -6.46 -6.66
CA LEU A 128 -2.26 -5.66 -6.19
C LEU A 128 -1.77 -4.62 -5.18
N ARG A 129 -0.84 -5.02 -4.30
CA ARG A 129 -0.13 -4.13 -3.36
C ARG A 129 0.74 -3.08 -4.04
N ASP A 130 1.41 -3.43 -5.14
CA ASP A 130 2.21 -2.49 -5.94
C ASP A 130 1.97 -2.73 -7.44
N PRO A 131 1.10 -1.95 -8.10
CA PRO A 131 0.73 -2.19 -9.50
C PRO A 131 1.90 -2.09 -10.47
N TRP A 132 2.94 -1.33 -10.12
CA TRP A 132 3.98 -1.03 -11.07
C TRP A 132 5.17 -1.99 -10.86
N PRO A 133 5.49 -2.87 -11.84
CA PRO A 133 6.66 -3.74 -11.76
C PRO A 133 7.92 -2.92 -11.50
N ARG A 134 8.83 -3.48 -10.71
CA ARG A 134 10.20 -2.99 -10.62
C ARG A 134 10.92 -3.35 -11.92
N GLU A 135 11.48 -2.36 -12.62
CA GLU A 135 12.40 -2.57 -13.74
C GLU A 135 13.79 -3.02 -13.24
N ASP A 136 14.13 -2.67 -11.99
CA ASP A 136 15.43 -2.91 -11.37
C ASP A 136 15.30 -3.75 -10.07
N GLU A 137 16.35 -4.47 -9.68
CA GLU A 137 16.41 -5.18 -8.39
C GLU A 137 16.41 -4.23 -7.17
N LYS A 138 16.55 -2.91 -7.38
CA LYS A 138 16.58 -1.90 -6.31
C LYS A 138 15.19 -1.59 -5.76
N GLY A 139 15.14 -1.32 -4.46
CA GLY A 139 13.94 -0.85 -3.78
C GLY A 139 13.53 0.54 -4.24
N LYS A 140 12.24 0.85 -4.09
CA LYS A 140 11.65 2.15 -4.37
C LYS A 140 11.82 3.09 -3.18
N CYS A 141 12.27 4.31 -3.41
CA CYS A 141 12.41 5.32 -2.37
C CYS A 141 11.30 6.37 -2.48
N LEU A 142 10.43 6.44 -1.48
CA LEU A 142 9.32 7.38 -1.37
C LEU A 142 9.53 8.27 -0.14
N ILE A 143 10.17 9.42 -0.35
CA ILE A 143 10.42 10.44 0.68
C ILE A 143 9.45 11.61 0.46
N GLY A 144 8.73 12.01 1.51
CA GLY A 144 7.77 13.12 1.44
C GLY A 144 7.39 13.65 2.82
N CYS A 145 6.24 14.32 2.88
CA CYS A 145 5.73 14.98 4.09
C CYS A 145 4.46 14.31 4.62
N SER A 146 4.13 14.58 5.88
CA SER A 146 2.92 14.10 6.57
C SER A 146 1.74 15.07 6.37
N GLY A 147 1.51 15.45 5.13
CA GLY A 147 0.52 16.43 4.72
C GLY A 147 1.06 17.39 3.66
N TRP A 148 0.17 18.17 3.06
CA TRP A 148 0.49 19.14 1.99
C TRP A 148 -0.40 20.39 2.05
N SER A 149 -1.20 20.56 3.11
CA SER A 149 -2.20 21.63 3.14
C SER A 149 -2.10 22.39 4.45
N TYR A 150 -1.05 23.21 4.52
CA TYR A 150 -0.74 24.05 5.67
C TYR A 150 -0.65 25.52 5.22
N GLU A 151 -1.37 26.41 5.90
CA GLU A 151 -1.33 27.86 5.60
C GLU A 151 0.06 28.45 5.85
N SER A 152 0.77 27.95 6.87
CA SER A 152 2.14 28.36 7.21
C SER A 152 3.17 28.08 6.11
N TRP A 153 2.80 27.32 5.07
CA TRP A 153 3.67 27.05 3.93
C TRP A 153 3.55 28.12 2.84
N ASN A 154 2.55 29.01 2.91
CA ASN A 154 2.45 30.14 1.97
C ASN A 154 3.58 31.14 2.21
N GLY A 155 4.29 31.51 1.16
CA GLY A 155 5.47 32.39 1.19
C GLY A 155 6.79 31.67 1.50
N SER A 156 6.76 30.55 2.23
CA SER A 156 7.96 29.75 2.52
C SER A 156 8.18 28.61 1.51
N TYR A 157 7.11 27.96 1.06
CA TYR A 157 7.15 26.88 0.08
C TYR A 157 6.14 27.07 -1.07
N TYR A 158 4.90 27.39 -0.72
CA TYR A 158 3.88 27.76 -1.70
C TYR A 158 4.02 29.23 -2.10
N PRO A 159 3.69 29.60 -3.35
CA PRO A 159 3.46 30.99 -3.72
C PRO A 159 2.47 31.64 -2.73
N PRO A 160 2.67 32.91 -2.34
CA PRO A 160 1.85 33.57 -1.32
C PRO A 160 0.34 33.46 -1.56
N ASP A 161 -0.09 33.57 -2.81
CA ASP A 161 -1.51 33.58 -3.22
C ASP A 161 -2.03 32.22 -3.70
N LEU A 162 -1.27 31.13 -3.51
CA LEU A 162 -1.69 29.81 -3.97
C LEU A 162 -2.92 29.33 -3.20
N ARG A 163 -3.99 28.99 -3.92
CA ARG A 163 -5.23 28.52 -3.31
C ARG A 163 -5.04 27.13 -2.71
N ALA A 164 -5.68 26.88 -1.57
CA ALA A 164 -5.62 25.59 -0.89
C ALA A 164 -5.98 24.39 -1.80
N SER A 165 -6.93 24.59 -2.74
CA SER A 165 -7.34 23.56 -3.70
C SER A 165 -6.23 23.16 -4.69
N GLU A 166 -5.23 23.99 -4.91
CA GLU A 166 -4.14 23.81 -5.88
C GLU A 166 -2.86 23.26 -5.22
N ARG A 167 -2.78 23.31 -3.88
CA ARG A 167 -1.58 22.91 -3.11
C ARG A 167 -1.13 21.48 -3.38
N LEU A 168 -2.06 20.53 -3.55
CA LEU A 168 -1.71 19.15 -3.85
C LEU A 168 -0.98 19.04 -5.20
N SER A 169 -1.54 19.67 -6.24
CA SER A 169 -0.94 19.66 -7.58
C SER A 169 0.37 20.43 -7.62
N TYR A 170 0.52 21.48 -6.80
CA TYR A 170 1.81 22.16 -6.61
C TYR A 170 2.83 21.25 -5.92
N TYR A 171 2.46 20.62 -4.81
CA TYR A 171 3.30 19.70 -4.03
C TYR A 171 3.79 18.51 -4.89
N ALA A 172 2.91 17.97 -5.72
CA ALA A 172 3.20 16.85 -6.62
C ALA A 172 4.21 17.17 -7.74
N LYS A 173 4.66 18.43 -7.87
CA LYS A 173 5.78 18.79 -8.76
C LYS A 173 7.13 18.42 -8.17
N ASP A 174 7.25 18.48 -6.84
CA ASP A 174 8.51 18.26 -6.12
C ASP A 174 8.61 16.86 -5.52
N PHE A 175 7.48 16.24 -5.20
CA PHE A 175 7.41 14.95 -4.52
C PHE A 175 6.53 13.97 -5.29
N THR A 176 6.88 12.69 -5.19
CA THR A 176 6.09 11.57 -5.74
C THR A 176 5.26 10.88 -4.67
N THR A 177 5.30 11.34 -3.42
CA THR A 177 4.54 10.73 -2.32
C THR A 177 4.10 11.74 -1.27
N VAL A 178 3.00 11.44 -0.57
CA VAL A 178 2.61 12.15 0.66
C VAL A 178 1.83 11.24 1.62
N GLU A 179 2.00 11.44 2.92
CA GLU A 179 1.19 10.78 3.95
C GLU A 179 -0.05 11.62 4.29
N ILE A 180 -1.23 11.09 4.00
CA ILE A 180 -2.53 11.67 4.37
C ILE A 180 -2.71 11.51 5.88
N ASN A 181 -2.54 12.61 6.61
CA ASN A 181 -2.72 12.63 8.07
C ASN A 181 -4.17 12.94 8.49
N MET A 182 -4.95 13.66 7.67
CA MET A 182 -6.33 14.07 8.00
C MET A 182 -7.26 12.87 8.28
N SER A 183 -7.02 11.73 7.62
CA SER A 183 -7.80 10.50 7.78
C SER A 183 -7.78 9.92 9.21
N PHE A 184 -6.76 10.30 9.99
CA PHE A 184 -6.70 10.00 11.41
C PHE A 184 -7.88 10.61 12.17
N TYR A 185 -8.24 11.85 11.85
CA TYR A 185 -9.29 12.60 12.58
C TYR A 185 -10.68 12.33 12.03
N ARG A 186 -10.80 12.24 10.70
CA ARG A 186 -12.07 12.03 10.00
C ARG A 186 -11.86 11.25 8.71
N THR A 187 -12.79 10.35 8.39
CA THR A 187 -12.83 9.69 7.10
C THR A 187 -13.05 10.74 6.00
N PRO A 188 -12.18 10.83 4.97
CA PRO A 188 -12.38 11.76 3.86
C PRO A 188 -13.69 11.48 3.11
N PHE A 189 -14.31 12.52 2.55
CA PHE A 189 -15.45 12.38 1.66
C PHE A 189 -15.05 11.77 0.31
N GLU A 190 -15.99 11.10 -0.37
CA GLU A 190 -15.73 10.43 -1.65
C GLU A 190 -15.26 11.38 -2.74
N ASN A 191 -15.96 12.50 -2.89
CA ASN A 191 -15.61 13.53 -3.88
C ASN A 191 -14.19 14.06 -3.67
N LEU A 192 -13.72 14.14 -2.42
CA LEU A 192 -12.40 14.61 -2.08
C LEU A 192 -11.32 13.61 -2.49
N LEU A 193 -11.50 12.32 -2.22
CA LEU A 193 -10.58 11.27 -2.66
C LEU A 193 -10.48 11.20 -4.18
N ARG A 194 -11.63 11.22 -4.86
CA ARG A 194 -11.68 11.26 -6.33
C ARG A 194 -11.03 12.54 -6.89
N SER A 195 -11.16 13.66 -6.19
CA SER A 195 -10.51 14.91 -6.58
C SER A 195 -8.99 14.81 -6.44
N TRP A 196 -8.48 14.24 -5.35
CA TRP A 196 -7.04 14.02 -5.16
C TRP A 196 -6.46 13.10 -6.22
N ALA A 197 -7.13 11.99 -6.53
CA ALA A 197 -6.72 11.05 -7.57
C ALA A 197 -6.50 11.73 -8.93
N LYS A 198 -7.31 12.76 -9.26
CA LYS A 198 -7.21 13.53 -10.51
C LYS A 198 -6.16 14.64 -10.49
N LYS A 199 -5.65 15.01 -9.31
CA LYS A 199 -4.76 16.17 -9.13
C LYS A 199 -3.28 15.82 -9.12
N VAL A 200 -2.96 14.54 -9.11
CA VAL A 200 -1.59 14.03 -9.02
C VAL A 200 -1.21 13.26 -10.29
N PRO A 201 0.09 13.21 -10.64
CA PRO A 201 0.56 12.40 -11.76
C PRO A 201 0.31 10.89 -11.58
N PRO A 202 0.30 10.08 -12.66
CA PRO A 202 0.09 8.62 -12.60
C PRO A 202 1.04 7.85 -11.67
N ARG A 203 2.25 8.38 -11.41
CA ARG A 203 3.26 7.78 -10.52
C ARG A 203 3.42 8.52 -9.19
N PHE A 204 2.30 9.03 -8.66
CA PHE A 204 2.23 9.60 -7.32
C PHE A 204 1.60 8.60 -6.34
N TYR A 205 2.12 8.53 -5.11
CA TYR A 205 1.75 7.55 -4.11
C TYR A 205 1.20 8.25 -2.86
N PHE A 206 0.08 7.78 -2.34
CA PHE A 206 -0.40 8.21 -1.03
C PHE A 206 -0.12 7.12 -0.01
N ALA A 207 0.46 7.49 1.12
CA ALA A 207 0.23 6.75 2.36
C ALA A 207 -0.98 7.34 3.08
N ALA A 208 -1.77 6.54 3.77
CA ALA A 208 -2.89 7.05 4.57
C ALA A 208 -2.74 6.65 6.03
N LYS A 209 -2.89 7.62 6.93
CA LYS A 209 -2.95 7.33 8.36
C LYS A 209 -4.31 6.76 8.72
N GLY A 210 -4.31 5.59 9.33
CA GLY A 210 -5.50 4.91 9.83
C GLY A 210 -6.27 5.75 10.83
N SER A 211 -7.60 5.54 10.90
CA SER A 211 -8.48 6.32 11.76
C SER A 211 -8.13 6.16 13.24
N ARG A 212 -8.15 7.27 14.00
CA ARG A 212 -8.04 7.25 15.47
C ARG A 212 -9.14 6.44 16.14
N ARG A 213 -10.29 6.24 15.46
CA ARG A 213 -11.34 5.34 15.94
C ARG A 213 -10.80 3.93 16.16
N ILE A 214 -9.95 3.44 15.25
CA ILE A 214 -9.34 2.11 15.31
C ILE A 214 -8.20 2.09 16.35
N THR A 215 -7.22 2.99 16.22
CA THR A 215 -5.97 2.89 16.99
C THR A 215 -6.01 3.51 18.38
N HIS A 216 -6.90 4.49 18.63
CA HIS A 216 -6.96 5.23 19.90
C HIS A 216 -8.25 4.97 20.69
N TYR A 217 -9.41 4.92 20.03
CA TYR A 217 -10.69 4.70 20.74
C TYR A 217 -10.98 3.22 20.96
N ARG A 218 -11.00 2.43 19.87
CA ARG A 218 -11.14 0.96 19.94
C ARG A 218 -9.89 0.28 20.46
N ARG A 219 -8.72 0.93 20.33
CA ARG A 219 -7.42 0.39 20.73
C ARG A 219 -7.21 -1.02 20.16
N LEU A 220 -7.51 -1.17 18.87
CA LEU A 220 -7.43 -2.41 18.09
C LEU A 220 -8.49 -3.48 18.38
N LYS A 221 -9.34 -3.31 19.40
CA LYS A 221 -10.38 -4.28 19.78
C LYS A 221 -11.66 -4.11 18.98
N ASP A 222 -12.25 -5.22 18.55
CA ASP A 222 -13.57 -5.29 17.90
C ASP A 222 -13.78 -4.23 16.80
N CYS A 223 -12.75 -3.99 15.99
CA CYS A 223 -12.69 -2.88 15.04
C CYS A 223 -12.83 -3.29 13.56
N ARG A 224 -13.34 -4.50 13.30
CA ARG A 224 -13.47 -5.08 11.96
C ARG A 224 -14.28 -4.19 11.01
N GLU A 225 -15.38 -3.62 11.50
CA GLU A 225 -16.23 -2.72 10.70
C GLU A 225 -15.52 -1.40 10.40
N GLU A 226 -14.83 -0.80 11.37
CA GLU A 226 -14.08 0.42 11.15
C GLU A 226 -12.93 0.22 10.15
N VAL A 227 -12.23 -0.91 10.22
CA VAL A 227 -11.19 -1.30 9.26
C VAL A 227 -11.80 -1.45 7.86
N ARG A 228 -12.91 -2.20 7.72
CA ARG A 228 -13.60 -2.39 6.44
C ARG A 228 -14.02 -1.05 5.82
N ASN A 229 -14.72 -0.22 6.59
CA ASN A 229 -15.20 1.08 6.14
C ASN A 229 -14.05 2.01 5.72
N PHE A 230 -12.89 1.92 6.38
CA PHE A 230 -11.71 2.67 6.01
C PHE A 230 -11.20 2.26 4.62
N PHE A 231 -10.98 0.95 4.40
CA PHE A 231 -10.47 0.46 3.12
C PHE A 231 -11.47 0.64 1.97
N GLU A 232 -12.77 0.40 2.21
CA GLU A 232 -13.82 0.67 1.20
C GLU A 232 -13.83 2.13 0.77
N ARG A 233 -13.67 3.06 1.72
CA ARG A 233 -13.56 4.49 1.39
C ARG A 233 -12.32 4.77 0.56
N PHE A 234 -11.17 4.24 0.97
CA PHE A 234 -9.88 4.50 0.34
C PHE A 234 -9.67 3.78 -0.99
N ALA A 235 -10.47 2.77 -1.32
CA ALA A 235 -10.52 2.18 -2.66
C ALA A 235 -10.84 3.23 -3.75
N LEU A 236 -11.43 4.38 -3.39
CA LEU A 236 -11.66 5.51 -4.30
C LEU A 236 -10.40 6.31 -4.66
N LEU A 237 -9.25 5.97 -4.08
CA LEU A 237 -7.95 6.58 -4.32
C LEU A 237 -6.99 5.50 -4.85
N PRO A 238 -6.95 5.22 -6.16
CA PRO A 238 -6.13 4.16 -6.74
C PRO A 238 -4.62 4.29 -6.47
N GLN A 239 -4.18 5.52 -6.15
CA GLN A 239 -2.80 5.85 -5.77
C GLN A 239 -2.45 5.51 -4.30
N LEU A 240 -3.39 5.00 -3.49
CA LEU A 240 -3.09 4.56 -2.13
C LEU A 240 -2.11 3.38 -2.18
N SER A 241 -0.92 3.57 -1.61
CA SER A 241 0.14 2.58 -1.65
C SER A 241 0.46 1.97 -0.28
N CYS A 242 0.12 2.63 0.82
CA CYS A 242 0.39 2.12 2.17
C CYS A 242 -0.58 2.70 3.21
N VAL A 243 -0.91 1.93 4.25
CA VAL A 243 -1.69 2.40 5.41
C VAL A 243 -0.86 2.37 6.68
N LEU A 244 -0.77 3.50 7.36
CA LEU A 244 -0.07 3.66 8.63
C LEU A 244 -1.05 3.53 9.81
N TRP A 245 -0.80 2.58 10.70
CA TRP A 245 -1.51 2.42 11.98
C TRP A 245 -0.64 2.93 13.13
N GLN A 246 -0.71 4.24 13.40
CA GLN A 246 -0.07 4.81 14.59
C GLN A 246 -0.89 4.49 15.84
N LEU A 247 -0.31 3.74 16.77
CA LEU A 247 -0.96 3.34 18.02
C LEU A 247 -0.94 4.47 19.06
N SER A 248 -1.88 4.42 19.99
CA SER A 248 -1.92 5.34 21.13
C SER A 248 -0.67 5.17 22.01
N PRO A 249 -0.07 6.26 22.54
CA PRO A 249 1.04 6.15 23.50
C PRO A 249 0.64 5.45 24.80
N SER A 250 -0.64 5.32 25.11
CA SER A 250 -1.13 4.58 26.29
C SER A 250 -1.37 3.08 26.04
N LEU A 251 -1.23 2.61 24.80
CA LEU A 251 -1.41 1.20 24.46
C LEU A 251 -0.10 0.45 24.65
N LYS A 252 -0.03 -0.32 25.73
CA LYS A 252 1.10 -1.19 26.08
C LYS A 252 1.07 -2.47 25.25
N TYR A 253 2.24 -3.09 25.11
CA TYR A 253 2.45 -4.42 24.54
C TYR A 253 1.39 -5.43 24.99
N ASP A 254 0.80 -6.08 24.00
CA ASP A 254 -0.15 -7.19 24.12
C ASP A 254 -0.05 -8.00 22.81
N ALA A 255 0.61 -9.15 22.89
CA ALA A 255 0.92 -9.98 21.73
C ALA A 255 -0.35 -10.50 21.03
N SER A 256 -1.31 -10.99 21.82
CA SER A 256 -2.56 -11.55 21.29
C SER A 256 -3.39 -10.48 20.61
N LEU A 257 -3.50 -9.30 21.22
CA LEU A 257 -4.19 -8.16 20.63
C LEU A 257 -3.56 -7.73 19.30
N LEU A 258 -2.22 -7.69 19.23
CA LEU A 258 -1.51 -7.32 18.00
C LEU A 258 -1.74 -8.36 16.90
N ASP A 259 -1.56 -9.65 17.18
CA ASP A 259 -1.76 -10.73 16.19
C ASP A 259 -3.22 -10.80 15.71
N GLU A 260 -4.19 -10.62 16.60
CA GLU A 260 -5.60 -10.52 16.25
C GLU A 260 -5.86 -9.33 15.33
N PHE A 261 -5.36 -8.14 15.66
CA PHE A 261 -5.50 -6.97 14.81
C PHE A 261 -4.85 -7.20 13.43
N CYS A 262 -3.64 -7.75 13.39
CA CYS A 262 -2.95 -8.02 12.13
C CYS A 262 -3.72 -9.02 11.25
N ARG A 263 -4.35 -10.05 11.83
CA ARG A 263 -5.25 -10.98 11.12
C ARG A 263 -6.51 -10.32 10.56
N LEU A 264 -6.96 -9.20 11.13
CA LEU A 264 -8.13 -8.46 10.64
C LEU A 264 -7.79 -7.57 9.44
N LEU A 265 -6.50 -7.24 9.25
CA LEU A 265 -6.06 -6.32 8.22
C LEU A 265 -5.99 -7.00 6.83
N PRO A 266 -6.36 -6.29 5.75
CA PRO A 266 -6.35 -6.86 4.40
C PRO A 266 -4.93 -7.10 3.90
N SER A 267 -4.59 -8.35 3.57
CA SER A 267 -3.23 -8.74 3.15
C SER A 267 -2.78 -8.15 1.80
N HIS A 268 -3.70 -7.62 0.99
CA HIS A 268 -3.44 -6.99 -0.31
C HIS A 268 -3.12 -5.50 -0.23
N HIS A 269 -2.99 -4.91 0.96
CA HIS A 269 -2.44 -3.58 1.13
C HIS A 269 -1.12 -3.64 1.91
N ARG A 270 -0.15 -2.79 1.53
CA ARG A 270 1.02 -2.54 2.38
C ARG A 270 0.58 -1.76 3.59
N GLN A 271 1.05 -2.19 4.76
CA GLN A 271 0.61 -1.62 6.03
C GLN A 271 1.78 -1.53 6.98
N ALA A 272 1.81 -0.47 7.78
CA ALA A 272 2.87 -0.23 8.75
C ALA A 272 2.27 0.11 10.11
N ILE A 273 2.86 -0.40 11.19
CA ILE A 273 2.40 -0.12 12.56
C ILE A 273 3.47 0.70 13.30
N GLU A 274 3.05 1.81 13.88
CA GLU A 274 3.92 2.69 14.68
C GLU A 274 3.57 2.58 16.16
N PHE A 275 4.52 2.02 16.92
CA PHE A 275 4.38 1.81 18.37
C PHE A 275 4.86 3.01 19.16
N ARG A 276 3.96 3.60 19.96
CA ARG A 276 4.20 4.83 20.74
C ARG A 276 4.44 4.59 22.23
N HIS A 277 4.47 3.34 22.67
CA HIS A 277 4.78 2.96 24.06
C HIS A 277 6.04 2.07 24.07
N LEU A 278 6.97 2.32 24.99
CA LEU A 278 8.27 1.64 25.03
C LEU A 278 8.17 0.14 25.27
N SER A 279 7.12 -0.34 25.93
CA SER A 279 6.97 -1.78 26.17
C SER A 279 6.85 -2.65 24.90
N TRP A 280 6.53 -2.07 23.73
CA TRP A 280 6.62 -2.78 22.45
C TRP A 280 8.07 -2.93 21.97
N TRP A 281 8.92 -1.97 22.31
CA TRP A 281 10.36 -1.98 22.01
C TRP A 281 11.13 -2.84 23.02
N ASP A 282 10.69 -2.90 24.27
CA ASP A 282 11.20 -3.86 25.27
C ASP A 282 10.92 -5.32 24.86
N LYS A 283 9.99 -5.51 23.92
CA LYS A 283 9.54 -6.78 23.33
C LYS A 283 9.74 -6.79 21.81
N LEU A 284 10.89 -6.25 21.37
CA LEU A 284 11.16 -5.97 19.97
C LEU A 284 11.07 -7.23 19.11
N ASP A 285 11.72 -8.31 19.53
CA ASP A 285 11.79 -9.54 18.75
C ASP A 285 10.41 -10.19 18.62
N GLU A 286 9.65 -10.29 19.73
CA GLU A 286 8.30 -10.86 19.70
C GLU A 286 7.33 -9.99 18.89
N THR A 287 7.44 -8.67 19.01
CA THR A 287 6.65 -7.72 18.21
C THR A 287 7.00 -7.85 16.72
N ALA A 288 8.29 -7.94 16.40
CA ALA A 288 8.77 -8.06 15.03
C ALA A 288 8.38 -9.39 14.39
N GLU A 289 8.37 -10.48 15.15
CA GLU A 289 7.92 -11.80 14.69
C GLU A 289 6.44 -11.78 14.30
N ILE A 290 5.58 -11.19 15.13
CA ILE A 290 4.15 -11.01 14.81
C ILE A 290 4.00 -10.19 13.54
N LEU A 291 4.69 -9.06 13.41
CA LEU A 291 4.59 -8.23 12.22
C LEU A 291 5.09 -8.93 10.95
N SER A 292 6.20 -9.67 11.06
CA SER A 292 6.80 -10.41 9.94
C SER A 292 5.89 -11.51 9.44
N LYS A 293 5.22 -12.23 10.34
CA LYS A 293 4.21 -13.24 10.00
C LYS A 293 3.08 -12.68 9.12
N HIS A 294 2.75 -11.39 9.29
CA HIS A 294 1.65 -10.72 8.58
C HIS A 294 2.13 -9.78 7.45
N GLU A 295 3.43 -9.74 7.14
CA GLU A 295 4.03 -8.82 6.15
C GLU A 295 3.68 -7.34 6.41
N ILE A 296 3.69 -6.94 7.68
CA ILE A 296 3.40 -5.57 8.13
C ILE A 296 4.71 -4.91 8.55
N ALA A 297 4.99 -3.70 8.06
CA ALA A 297 6.23 -3.00 8.40
C ALA A 297 6.19 -2.43 9.83
N PHE A 298 7.25 -2.68 10.59
CA PHE A 298 7.54 -1.97 11.83
C PHE A 298 8.00 -0.55 11.48
N VAL A 299 7.33 0.48 11.99
CA VAL A 299 7.70 1.87 11.70
C VAL A 299 8.91 2.28 12.51
N GLY A 300 9.99 2.68 11.84
CA GLY A 300 11.11 3.36 12.48
C GLY A 300 10.78 4.83 12.77
N ILE A 301 11.12 5.28 13.98
CA ILE A 301 10.69 6.57 14.51
C ILE A 301 11.94 7.40 14.81
N SER A 302 12.14 8.52 14.09
CA SER A 302 13.09 9.54 14.53
C SER A 302 12.39 10.47 15.52
N ARG A 303 12.59 10.19 16.82
CA ARG A 303 12.06 10.97 17.94
C ARG A 303 12.87 10.71 19.21
N THR A 304 13.14 11.74 20.00
CA THR A 304 13.79 11.60 21.31
C THR A 304 13.03 10.62 22.22
N GLY A 305 13.79 9.72 22.86
CA GLY A 305 13.25 8.74 23.80
C GLY A 305 12.70 7.47 23.17
N PHE A 306 12.85 7.29 21.85
CA PHE A 306 12.59 6.01 21.17
C PHE A 306 13.90 5.41 20.68
N PRO A 307 14.04 4.07 20.68
CA PRO A 307 15.22 3.42 20.13
C PRO A 307 15.35 3.64 18.62
N ASP A 308 16.60 3.73 18.16
CA ASP A 308 16.93 3.57 16.75
C ASP A 308 16.81 2.09 16.34
N GLY A 309 16.91 1.79 15.04
CA GLY A 309 17.11 0.39 14.60
C GLY A 309 15.86 -0.47 14.48
N ALA A 310 14.68 0.11 14.18
CA ALA A 310 13.46 -0.66 13.89
C ALA A 310 13.70 -1.86 12.93
N PRO A 311 13.22 -3.08 13.22
CA PRO A 311 13.50 -4.24 12.39
C PRO A 311 12.83 -4.15 11.01
N VAL A 312 13.37 -4.89 10.04
CA VAL A 312 12.70 -5.10 8.75
C VAL A 312 11.75 -6.28 8.89
N THR A 313 10.45 -6.01 8.86
CA THR A 313 9.38 -7.01 9.09
C THR A 313 8.45 -7.19 7.88
N ALA A 314 8.81 -6.61 6.74
CA ALA A 314 8.07 -6.72 5.48
C ALA A 314 9.03 -6.49 4.31
N GLU A 315 8.56 -6.71 3.08
CA GLU A 315 9.28 -6.36 1.84
C GLU A 315 9.53 -4.83 1.65
N PHE A 316 9.19 -4.01 2.66
CA PHE A 316 9.42 -2.58 2.71
C PHE A 316 9.67 -2.08 4.15
N CYS A 317 10.25 -0.90 4.29
CA CYS A 317 10.39 -0.16 5.53
C CYS A 317 9.57 1.13 5.51
N TYR A 318 9.14 1.56 6.69
CA TYR A 318 8.42 2.81 6.88
C TYR A 318 9.11 3.63 7.98
N PHE A 319 9.47 4.87 7.67
CA PHE A 319 10.15 5.78 8.59
C PHE A 319 9.35 7.05 8.79
N ARG A 320 9.27 7.52 10.03
CA ARG A 320 8.62 8.79 10.37
C ARG A 320 9.56 9.67 11.18
N PHE A 321 9.70 10.91 10.71
CA PHE A 321 10.59 11.90 11.28
C PHE A 321 9.77 12.94 12.03
N HIS A 322 9.81 12.87 13.37
CA HIS A 322 9.03 13.75 14.24
C HIS A 322 9.86 14.90 14.82
N GLY A 323 11.19 14.84 14.72
CA GLY A 323 12.12 15.80 15.31
C GLY A 323 12.82 15.29 16.57
N LEU A 324 14.04 15.77 16.79
CA LEU A 324 14.91 15.36 17.89
C LEU A 324 14.99 16.48 18.94
N GLY A 325 13.99 16.58 19.82
CA GLY A 325 14.06 17.56 20.90
C GLY A 325 12.78 17.70 21.72
N LYS A 326 12.82 18.63 22.68
CA LYS A 326 11.67 18.96 23.55
C LYS A 326 10.46 19.45 22.74
N ASN A 327 10.71 20.23 21.69
CA ASN A 327 9.69 20.70 20.76
C ASN A 327 9.58 19.75 19.57
N THR A 328 9.03 18.56 19.83
CA THR A 328 8.68 17.61 18.75
C THR A 328 7.85 18.36 17.69
N TYR A 329 8.15 18.10 16.41
CA TYR A 329 7.59 18.74 15.20
C TYR A 329 8.11 20.14 14.85
N LEU A 330 8.94 20.77 15.69
CA LEU A 330 9.63 22.04 15.42
C LEU A 330 11.14 21.82 15.31
N TRP A 331 11.54 20.82 14.52
CA TRP A 331 12.94 20.44 14.39
C TRP A 331 13.41 20.56 12.95
N ASP A 332 14.50 21.30 12.76
CA ASP A 332 15.21 21.38 11.49
C ASP A 332 16.40 20.43 11.56
N TYR A 333 16.32 19.31 10.83
CA TYR A 333 17.32 18.26 10.91
C TYR A 333 18.63 18.72 10.26
N SER A 334 19.75 18.50 10.96
CA SER A 334 21.07 18.73 10.37
C SER A 334 21.46 17.59 9.39
N GLU A 335 22.49 17.81 8.59
CA GLU A 335 23.02 16.74 7.72
C GLU A 335 23.55 15.57 8.52
N GLU A 336 24.23 15.84 9.64
CA GLU A 336 24.75 14.83 10.55
C GLU A 336 23.64 13.97 11.14
N GLU A 337 22.48 14.57 11.45
CA GLU A 337 21.31 13.86 11.97
C GLU A 337 20.61 13.01 10.88
N LEU A 338 20.61 13.47 9.62
CA LEU A 338 20.01 12.75 8.50
C LEU A 338 20.92 11.66 7.92
N LEU A 339 22.25 11.78 8.08
CA LEU A 339 23.23 10.89 7.44
C LEU A 339 23.03 9.40 7.80
N PRO A 340 22.82 9.01 9.08
CA PRO A 340 22.56 7.62 9.42
C PRO A 340 21.30 7.07 8.75
N TRP A 341 20.27 7.90 8.60
CA TRP A 341 19.04 7.53 7.89
C TRP A 341 19.28 7.40 6.39
N ALA A 342 20.01 8.31 5.78
CA ALA A 342 20.35 8.23 4.36
C ALA A 342 21.14 6.96 4.03
N GLN A 343 22.16 6.62 4.82
CA GLN A 343 22.97 5.40 4.68
C GLN A 343 22.13 4.13 4.85
N ARG A 344 21.24 4.14 5.86
CA ARG A 344 20.34 3.02 6.10
C ARG A 344 19.35 2.84 4.96
N ILE A 345 18.73 3.92 4.50
CA ILE A 345 17.78 3.89 3.38
C ILE A 345 18.49 3.36 2.13
N LYS A 346 19.68 3.87 1.80
CA LYS A 346 20.47 3.36 0.67
C LYS A 346 20.72 1.85 0.77
N THR A 347 21.20 1.38 1.92
CA THR A 347 21.44 -0.05 2.17
C THR A 347 20.17 -0.90 1.98
N LEU A 348 19.00 -0.39 2.39
CA LEU A 348 17.72 -1.08 2.20
C LEU A 348 17.35 -1.14 0.72
N LEU A 349 17.48 -0.02 0.00
CA LEU A 349 17.17 0.06 -1.43
C LEU A 349 18.08 -0.87 -2.25
N GLU A 350 19.37 -0.96 -1.92
CA GLU A 350 20.31 -1.89 -2.56
C GLU A 350 19.95 -3.36 -2.34
N LYS A 351 19.26 -3.67 -1.23
CA LYS A 351 18.71 -5.01 -0.94
C LYS A 351 17.33 -5.24 -1.55
N GLY A 352 16.82 -4.32 -2.36
CA GLY A 352 15.48 -4.44 -2.96
C GLY A 352 14.34 -4.17 -1.98
N ILE A 353 14.59 -3.54 -0.84
CA ILE A 353 13.56 -3.21 0.16
C ILE A 353 13.04 -1.80 -0.13
N ASP A 354 11.73 -1.67 -0.36
CA ASP A 354 11.14 -0.34 -0.59
C ASP A 354 11.17 0.49 0.69
N VAL A 355 11.24 1.81 0.57
CA VAL A 355 11.28 2.73 1.70
C VAL A 355 10.20 3.79 1.54
N TYR A 356 9.37 3.90 2.56
CA TYR A 356 8.51 5.06 2.81
C TYR A 356 9.14 5.90 3.92
N ALA A 357 9.30 7.20 3.71
CA ALA A 357 9.92 8.10 4.67
C ALA A 357 9.16 9.43 4.71
N TYR A 358 8.51 9.72 5.83
CA TYR A 358 7.67 10.91 5.95
C TYR A 358 8.12 11.82 7.08
N PHE A 359 8.32 13.08 6.73
CA PHE A 359 8.60 14.16 7.67
C PHE A 359 7.29 14.73 8.22
N ASN A 360 7.21 14.88 9.54
CA ASN A 360 6.02 15.37 10.25
C ASN A 360 6.32 16.64 11.07
N ASN A 361 7.48 17.23 10.86
CA ASN A 361 7.95 18.51 11.41
C ASN A 361 7.45 19.67 10.53
N ASP A 362 6.13 19.80 10.40
CA ASP A 362 5.48 20.63 9.36
C ASP A 362 5.53 22.15 9.61
N PHE A 363 6.08 22.60 10.73
CA PHE A 363 6.19 24.03 11.02
C PHE A 363 7.11 24.73 10.00
N GLU A 364 6.66 25.88 9.49
CA GLU A 364 7.37 26.70 8.49
C GLU A 364 7.96 25.92 7.30
N ALA A 365 7.28 24.85 6.87
CA ALA A 365 7.72 23.98 5.78
C ALA A 365 9.09 23.30 6.01
N LEU A 366 9.55 23.17 7.26
CA LEU A 366 10.77 22.41 7.60
C LEU A 366 10.68 20.95 7.13
N ALA A 367 9.50 20.33 7.18
CA ALA A 367 9.27 19.00 6.61
C ALA A 367 9.61 18.93 5.12
N VAL A 368 9.30 19.97 4.33
CA VAL A 368 9.61 20.01 2.89
C VAL A 368 11.12 20.12 2.68
N LYS A 369 11.78 21.04 3.41
CA LYS A 369 13.23 21.23 3.37
C LYS A 369 13.95 19.92 3.69
N ASN A 370 13.57 19.27 4.78
CA ASN A 370 14.26 18.06 5.28
C ASN A 370 13.97 16.83 4.42
N ALA A 371 12.77 16.72 3.85
CA ALA A 371 12.43 15.68 2.88
C ALA A 371 13.29 15.80 1.60
N LYS A 372 13.44 17.02 1.06
CA LYS A 372 14.33 17.28 -0.09
C LYS A 372 15.78 16.95 0.25
N LYS A 373 16.26 17.41 1.41
CA LYS A 373 17.64 17.16 1.85
C LYS A 373 17.94 15.68 1.99
N LEU A 374 17.08 14.90 2.64
CA LEU A 374 17.24 13.45 2.75
C LEU A 374 17.22 12.77 1.37
N SER A 375 16.33 13.20 0.47
CA SER A 375 16.25 12.66 -0.89
C SER A 375 17.55 12.89 -1.68
N GLU A 376 18.15 14.07 -1.57
CA GLU A 376 19.45 14.38 -2.17
C GLU A 376 20.57 13.52 -1.58
N MET A 377 20.64 13.41 -0.26
CA MET A 377 21.66 12.60 0.43
C MET A 377 21.61 11.13 0.03
N VAL A 378 20.40 10.54 -0.07
CA VAL A 378 20.22 9.14 -0.50
C VAL A 378 20.70 8.91 -1.94
N LYS A 379 20.55 9.91 -2.83
CA LYS A 379 20.99 9.83 -4.23
C LYS A 379 22.51 10.00 -4.41
N LEU A 380 23.13 10.77 -3.52
CA LEU A 380 24.56 11.10 -3.59
C LEU A 380 25.46 10.01 -3.00
N LEU A 381 24.94 9.26 -2.03
CA LEU A 381 25.62 8.10 -1.46
C LEU A 381 25.73 7.01 -2.52
#